data_AF-A0A1X2GR49-F1
#
_entry.id   AF-A0A1X2GR49-F1
#
_cell.length_a   1.000
_cell.length_b   1.000
_cell.length_c   1.000
_cell.angle_alpha   90.00
_cell.angle_beta   90.00
_cell.angle_gamma   90.00
#
_symmetry.space_group_name_H-M   'P 1'
#
loop_
_entity.id
_entity.type
_entity.pdbx_description
1 polymer ?
#
loop_
_entity_poly.entity_id
_entity_poly.type
_entity_poly.pdbx_seq_one_letter_code
_entity_poly.pdbx_strand_id
1 'polypeptide(L)'
;MYLYIPILDRLSFRDFQNIVFAVVFFLFESLIRIIVTILPQFVIDSIDRLIARHFPWLQKLEKQPHVSPLEKAETTEKIIRLWQDYDFEQHLVQTRDDYLLCLHRIPDVQRNERWPPLQRDIARWDGLEIVDCLDQFPPVNKAAGKPVVLLYHGFLMSSEIWVCNVDEMRNLALVLARRGYDVWLGNARGNKYSQAHMKLSATDLAFWNFSLNEYALYDLPDTVDYILGQTGQSHLTYIGFSQGTAQGFSSLSINTALNKKINLFIALAPATTPLGLHHPLIDAFVKAAPSVIYLIFGRRMPLGLAMFWQRMVSPPIFVKIIDICVHFLFGWTGRNMTPSQKLVSYQHLYSATSVKSLVHWFQIIRTGQFQMFDEMPSRLPFKRSSSVTDHVPPKFPTRQIKTPMAVFYGGSDSLVNFGVLSHDLPRPLAYIKRIDAWEHLDFVWATDIETLVYPDIFKLLDHFNPVAKTRQAGKERNS
;
A
#
# COMPACT_ATOMS: atom_id res chain seq x y z
N MET A 1 -7.16 59.02 -7.36
CA MET A 1 -7.93 58.01 -8.12
C MET A 1 -7.04 56.79 -8.26
N TYR A 2 -7.13 55.85 -7.32
CA TYR A 2 -6.36 54.60 -7.38
C TYR A 2 -7.00 53.70 -8.45
N LEU A 3 -6.17 53.22 -9.38
CA LEU A 3 -6.59 52.41 -10.51
C LEU A 3 -6.99 51.02 -9.98
N TYR A 4 -8.28 50.83 -9.70
CA TYR A 4 -8.84 49.56 -9.25
C TYR A 4 -8.90 48.59 -10.44
N ILE A 5 -7.97 47.63 -10.51
CA ILE A 5 -7.97 46.57 -11.52
C ILE A 5 -8.53 45.30 -10.86
N PRO A 6 -9.81 44.93 -11.13
CA PRO A 6 -10.54 43.90 -10.38
C PRO A 6 -9.98 42.47 -10.43
N ILE A 7 -9.00 42.22 -11.30
CA ILE A 7 -8.35 40.91 -11.49
C ILE A 7 -7.06 40.80 -10.67
N LEU A 8 -6.31 41.90 -10.50
CA LEU A 8 -5.01 41.90 -9.82
C LEU A 8 -5.15 42.00 -8.30
N ASP A 9 -6.23 42.61 -7.79
CA ASP A 9 -6.47 42.77 -6.35
C ASP A 9 -7.13 41.55 -5.67
N ARG A 10 -7.43 40.47 -6.41
CA ARG A 10 -8.05 39.25 -5.84
C ARG A 10 -7.04 38.25 -5.30
N LEU A 11 -5.78 38.40 -5.65
CA LEU A 11 -4.69 37.48 -5.32
C LEU A 11 -3.72 38.22 -4.43
N SER A 12 -3.40 37.63 -3.27
CA SER A 12 -2.32 38.17 -2.46
C SER A 12 -1.01 38.12 -3.25
N PHE A 13 -0.03 38.96 -2.92
CA PHE A 13 1.31 38.90 -3.53
C PHE A 13 1.90 37.48 -3.48
N ARG A 14 1.59 36.73 -2.41
CA ARG A 14 1.97 35.33 -2.24
C ARG A 14 1.26 34.39 -3.22
N ASP A 15 -0.01 34.65 -3.54
CA ASP A 15 -0.74 33.88 -4.56
C ASP A 15 -0.16 34.12 -5.96
N PHE A 16 0.27 35.36 -6.25
CA PHE A 16 0.95 35.66 -7.51
C PHE A 16 2.31 34.94 -7.62
N GLN A 17 3.11 34.95 -6.55
CA GLN A 17 4.36 34.18 -6.49
C GLN A 17 4.11 32.68 -6.69
N ASN A 18 3.06 32.13 -6.08
CA ASN A 18 2.70 30.72 -6.22
C ASN A 18 2.24 30.37 -7.63
N ILE A 19 1.45 31.24 -8.28
CA ILE A 19 1.01 31.05 -9.67
C ILE A 19 2.22 31.09 -10.60
N VAL A 20 3.12 32.06 -10.43
CA VAL A 20 4.34 32.16 -11.25
C VAL A 20 5.21 30.93 -11.06
N PHE A 21 5.44 30.49 -9.81
CA PHE A 21 6.24 29.29 -9.55
C PHE A 21 5.59 28.03 -10.14
N ALA A 22 4.27 27.88 -10.00
CA ALA A 22 3.54 26.76 -10.60
C ALA A 22 3.65 26.78 -12.14
N VAL A 23 3.44 27.93 -12.78
CA VAL A 23 3.55 28.08 -14.24
C VAL A 23 4.98 27.77 -14.72
N VAL A 24 6.00 28.28 -14.02
CA VAL A 24 7.41 27.99 -14.35
C VAL A 24 7.71 26.50 -14.17
N PHE A 25 7.25 25.89 -13.08
CA PHE A 25 7.41 24.47 -12.81
C PHE A 25 6.76 23.62 -13.92
N PHE A 26 5.53 23.92 -14.32
CA PHE A 26 4.82 23.18 -15.37
C PHE A 26 5.42 23.37 -16.77
N LEU A 27 5.88 24.58 -17.10
CA LEU A 27 6.59 24.82 -18.35
C LEU A 27 7.90 24.02 -18.38
N PHE A 28 8.62 23.98 -17.27
CA PHE A 28 9.86 23.24 -17.14
C PHE A 28 9.63 21.72 -17.19
N GLU A 29 8.62 21.21 -16.48
CA GLU A 29 8.21 19.81 -16.52
C GLU A 29 7.80 19.40 -17.95
N SER A 30 6.98 20.22 -18.62
CA SER A 30 6.54 19.96 -19.99
C SER A 30 7.72 19.94 -20.96
N LEU A 31 8.66 20.88 -20.82
CA LEU A 31 9.86 20.93 -21.63
C LEU A 31 10.75 19.71 -21.40
N ILE A 32 10.99 19.32 -20.15
CA ILE A 32 11.75 18.09 -19.82
C ILE A 32 11.04 16.87 -20.42
N ARG A 33 9.72 16.76 -20.27
CA ARG A 33 8.96 15.63 -20.81
C ARG A 33 9.11 15.53 -22.33
N ILE A 34 9.04 16.66 -23.04
CA ILE A 34 9.24 16.70 -24.50
C ILE A 34 10.68 16.30 -24.85
N ILE A 35 11.68 16.88 -24.19
CA ILE A 35 13.10 16.58 -24.43
C ILE A 35 13.39 15.10 -24.20
N VAL A 36 12.91 14.52 -23.10
CA VAL A 36 13.18 13.11 -22.77
C VAL A 36 12.37 12.16 -23.65
N THR A 37 11.15 12.52 -24.07
CA THR A 37 10.33 11.67 -24.98
C THR A 37 10.95 11.57 -26.38
N ILE A 38 11.66 12.61 -26.83
CA ILE A 38 12.31 12.66 -28.15
C ILE A 38 13.77 12.19 -28.05
N LEU A 39 14.27 11.90 -26.85
CA LEU A 39 15.68 11.58 -26.63
C LEU A 39 16.05 10.27 -27.32
N PRO A 40 16.98 10.27 -28.29
CA PRO A 40 17.39 9.05 -28.97
C PRO A 40 18.11 8.09 -28.01
N GLN A 41 17.96 6.78 -28.22
CA GLN A 41 18.59 5.76 -27.37
C GLN A 41 20.11 5.96 -27.22
N PHE A 42 20.81 6.35 -28.28
CA PHE A 42 22.26 6.59 -28.23
C PHE A 42 22.66 7.73 -27.28
N VAL A 43 21.77 8.69 -27.00
CA VAL A 43 22.00 9.78 -26.04
C VAL A 43 21.84 9.26 -24.61
N ILE A 44 20.83 8.42 -24.36
CA ILE A 44 20.65 7.72 -23.08
C ILE A 44 21.90 6.88 -22.78
N ASP A 45 22.34 6.06 -23.75
CA ASP A 45 23.54 5.23 -23.61
C ASP A 45 24.81 6.08 -23.41
N SER A 46 24.84 7.31 -23.93
CA SER A 46 25.96 8.24 -23.73
C SER A 46 25.93 8.90 -22.35
N ILE A 47 24.74 9.22 -21.84
CA ILE A 47 24.53 9.68 -20.46
C ILE A 47 24.92 8.57 -19.48
N ASP A 48 24.49 7.33 -19.72
CA ASP A 48 24.87 6.18 -18.90
C ASP A 48 26.39 5.95 -18.88
N ARG A 49 27.06 6.09 -20.03
CA ARG A 49 28.54 6.04 -20.09
C ARG A 49 29.20 7.18 -19.33
N LEU A 50 28.63 8.38 -19.40
CA LEU A 50 29.15 9.56 -18.71
C LEU A 50 28.96 9.46 -17.18
N ILE A 51 27.81 8.94 -16.76
CA ILE A 51 27.50 8.59 -15.38
C ILE A 51 28.45 7.49 -14.89
N ALA A 52 28.64 6.41 -15.64
CA ALA A 52 29.56 5.33 -15.29
C ALA A 52 31.01 5.83 -15.13
N ARG A 53 31.41 6.84 -15.91
CA ARG A 53 32.74 7.47 -15.82
C ARG A 53 32.93 8.32 -14.56
N HIS A 54 31.91 9.07 -14.14
CA HIS A 54 31.97 9.95 -12.96
C HIS A 54 31.61 9.24 -11.66
N PHE A 55 30.92 8.10 -11.75
CA PHE A 55 30.46 7.32 -10.62
C PHE A 55 30.87 5.84 -10.80
N PRO A 56 32.17 5.50 -10.67
CA PRO A 56 32.70 4.15 -10.96
C PRO A 56 32.08 3.03 -10.10
N TRP A 57 31.52 3.40 -8.94
CA TRP A 57 30.79 2.50 -8.06
C TRP A 57 29.45 2.01 -8.65
N LEU A 58 28.83 2.74 -9.59
CA LEU A 58 27.66 2.26 -10.36
C LEU A 58 28.02 1.05 -11.22
N GLN A 59 29.18 1.07 -11.87
CA GLN A 59 29.69 -0.07 -12.64
C GLN A 59 29.95 -1.31 -11.77
N LYS A 60 30.25 -1.11 -10.48
CA LYS A 60 30.46 -2.20 -9.52
C LYS A 60 29.14 -2.87 -9.11
N LEU A 61 28.04 -2.12 -9.09
CA LEU A 61 26.68 -2.63 -8.88
C LEU A 61 26.17 -3.41 -10.10
N GLU A 62 26.50 -2.95 -11.30
CA GLU A 62 26.12 -3.59 -12.58
C GLU A 62 26.85 -4.94 -12.80
N LYS A 63 28.04 -5.10 -12.23
CA LYS A 63 28.90 -6.30 -12.37
C LYS A 63 28.58 -7.46 -11.44
N GLN A 64 27.52 -7.38 -10.62
CA GLN A 64 26.98 -8.55 -9.92
C GLN A 64 25.64 -8.98 -10.55
N PRO A 65 25.66 -9.73 -11.66
CA PRO A 65 24.46 -10.08 -12.40
C PRO A 65 23.81 -11.29 -11.74
N HIS A 66 23.18 -11.09 -10.59
CA HIS A 66 21.94 -11.80 -10.32
C HIS A 66 20.80 -10.84 -10.63
N VAL A 67 20.67 -10.48 -11.92
CA VAL A 67 19.47 -9.81 -12.42
C VAL A 67 18.39 -10.88 -12.39
N SER A 68 17.67 -10.96 -11.26
CA SER A 68 16.53 -11.85 -11.14
C SER A 68 15.55 -11.51 -12.28
N PRO A 69 15.01 -12.51 -13.01
CA PRO A 69 13.99 -12.26 -14.03
C PRO A 69 12.79 -11.46 -13.50
N LEU A 70 12.57 -11.48 -12.18
CA LEU A 70 11.55 -10.71 -11.47
C LEU A 70 11.65 -9.20 -11.77
N GLU A 71 12.86 -8.64 -11.87
CA GLU A 71 13.06 -7.21 -12.11
C GLU A 71 12.38 -6.71 -13.41
N LYS A 72 12.33 -7.59 -14.42
CA LYS A 72 11.78 -7.30 -15.74
C LYS A 72 10.33 -7.77 -15.89
N ALA A 73 9.76 -8.39 -14.86
CA ALA A 73 8.44 -8.97 -14.93
C ALA A 73 7.36 -7.88 -14.81
N GLU A 74 6.88 -7.40 -15.95
CA GLU A 74 5.97 -6.25 -16.00
C GLU A 74 4.60 -6.45 -15.37
N THR A 75 4.19 -7.66 -15.02
CA THR A 75 2.86 -7.92 -14.44
C THR A 75 2.94 -8.90 -13.28
N THR A 76 1.95 -8.85 -12.39
CA THR A 76 1.81 -9.82 -11.28
C THR A 76 1.76 -11.24 -11.81
N GLU A 77 1.08 -11.47 -12.93
CA GLU A 77 1.07 -12.76 -13.62
C GLU A 77 2.48 -13.21 -14.04
N LYS A 78 3.24 -12.33 -14.71
CA LYS A 78 4.61 -12.64 -15.13
C LYS A 78 5.49 -12.97 -13.93
N ILE A 79 5.34 -12.21 -12.83
CA ILE A 79 6.07 -12.46 -11.57
C ILE A 79 5.74 -13.84 -11.01
N ILE A 80 4.45 -14.19 -10.89
CA ILE A 80 4.01 -15.47 -10.33
C ILE A 80 4.43 -16.64 -11.22
N ARG A 81 4.31 -16.51 -12.54
CA ARG A 81 4.72 -17.56 -13.50
C ARG A 81 6.22 -17.86 -13.46
N LEU A 82 7.08 -16.93 -13.02
CA LEU A 82 8.52 -17.19 -12.85
C LEU A 82 8.82 -18.22 -11.76
N TRP A 83 7.93 -18.36 -10.77
CA TRP A 83 8.06 -19.37 -9.71
C TRP A 83 7.59 -20.78 -10.15
N GLN A 84 6.98 -20.90 -11.35
CA GLN A 84 6.57 -22.14 -12.04
C GLN A 84 5.50 -23.00 -11.36
N ASP A 85 5.40 -22.98 -10.04
CA ASP A 85 4.54 -23.91 -9.28
C ASP A 85 3.15 -23.36 -8.96
N TYR A 86 2.84 -22.11 -9.30
CA TYR A 86 1.63 -21.43 -8.85
C TYR A 86 0.62 -21.24 -9.98
N ASP A 87 -0.62 -21.62 -9.72
CA ASP A 87 -1.73 -21.27 -10.59
C ASP A 87 -2.06 -19.78 -10.44
N PHE A 88 -2.58 -19.18 -11.50
CA PHE A 88 -2.89 -17.76 -11.54
C PHE A 88 -4.20 -17.50 -12.28
N GLU A 89 -5.09 -16.74 -11.66
CA GLU A 89 -6.34 -16.29 -12.24
C GLU A 89 -6.46 -14.76 -12.13
N GLN A 90 -7.17 -14.16 -13.08
CA GLN A 90 -7.57 -12.76 -13.04
C GLN A 90 -9.09 -12.67 -12.99
N HIS A 91 -9.59 -11.78 -12.15
CA HIS A 91 -11.01 -11.56 -11.95
C HIS A 91 -11.33 -10.08 -12.09
N LEU A 92 -12.37 -9.76 -12.85
CA LEU A 92 -12.87 -8.40 -12.97
C LEU A 92 -14.07 -8.22 -12.04
N VAL A 93 -13.95 -7.27 -11.12
CA VAL A 93 -15.00 -6.93 -10.16
C VAL A 93 -15.55 -5.56 -10.48
N GLN A 94 -16.85 -5.50 -10.74
CA GLN A 94 -17.57 -4.23 -10.89
C GLN A 94 -17.98 -3.71 -9.52
N THR A 95 -17.52 -2.50 -9.17
CA THR A 95 -17.99 -1.79 -7.98
C THR A 95 -19.39 -1.23 -8.22
N ARG A 96 -20.12 -0.93 -7.14
CA ARG A 96 -21.45 -0.31 -7.19
C ARG A 96 -21.47 1.07 -7.85
N ASP A 97 -20.32 1.73 -7.95
CA ASP A 97 -20.11 2.98 -8.67
C ASP A 97 -19.35 2.78 -10.00
N ASP A 98 -19.50 1.59 -10.61
CA ASP A 98 -19.11 1.27 -11.99
C ASP A 98 -17.60 1.21 -12.31
N TYR A 99 -16.71 1.23 -11.31
CA TYR A 99 -15.29 0.91 -11.53
C TYR A 99 -15.10 -0.59 -11.74
N LEU A 100 -14.12 -0.94 -12.58
CA LEU A 100 -13.75 -2.32 -12.86
C LEU A 100 -12.38 -2.59 -12.24
N LEU A 101 -12.38 -3.33 -11.13
CA LEU A 101 -11.18 -3.71 -10.38
C LEU A 101 -10.68 -5.06 -10.87
N CYS A 102 -9.41 -5.12 -11.27
CA CYS A 102 -8.78 -6.39 -11.63
C CYS A 102 -8.14 -7.01 -10.39
N LEU A 103 -8.73 -8.07 -9.86
CA LEU A 103 -8.16 -8.88 -8.78
C LEU A 103 -7.28 -9.97 -9.37
N HIS A 104 -6.22 -10.32 -8.65
CA HIS A 104 -5.40 -11.49 -8.96
C HIS A 104 -5.65 -12.58 -7.92
N ARG A 105 -5.59 -13.85 -8.33
CA ARG A 105 -5.82 -14.98 -7.44
C ARG A 105 -4.79 -16.08 -7.69
N ILE A 106 -4.32 -16.69 -6.60
CA ILE A 106 -3.48 -17.88 -6.58
C ILE A 106 -4.30 -18.99 -5.91
N PRO A 107 -5.07 -19.77 -6.69
CA PRO A 107 -6.03 -20.74 -6.15
C PRO A 107 -5.37 -22.04 -5.65
N ASP A 108 -4.25 -22.44 -6.26
CA ASP A 108 -3.53 -23.66 -5.92
C ASP A 108 -2.05 -23.61 -6.31
N VAL A 109 -1.32 -24.63 -5.85
CA VAL A 109 0.08 -24.90 -6.16
C VAL A 109 0.20 -26.28 -6.84
N GLN A 110 0.85 -26.32 -8.01
CA GLN A 110 1.00 -27.52 -8.83
C GLN A 110 1.92 -28.58 -8.18
N ARG A 111 2.95 -28.14 -7.44
CA ARG A 111 3.86 -29.02 -6.70
C ARG A 111 3.65 -28.95 -5.20
N ASN A 112 3.25 -30.09 -4.64
CA ASN A 112 3.02 -30.28 -3.21
C ASN A 112 4.29 -30.74 -2.47
N GLU A 113 5.44 -30.12 -2.77
CA GLU A 113 6.65 -30.34 -1.98
C GLU A 113 6.50 -29.65 -0.62
N ARG A 114 6.79 -30.39 0.46
CA ARG A 114 6.75 -29.84 1.82
C ARG A 114 7.89 -28.84 1.97
N TRP A 115 7.55 -27.57 2.19
CA TRP A 115 8.54 -26.59 2.61
C TRP A 115 9.17 -27.03 3.95
N PRO A 116 10.50 -26.94 4.13
CA PRO A 116 11.09 -27.00 5.45
C PRO A 116 10.34 -26.09 6.43
N PRO A 117 10.12 -26.54 7.68
CA PRO A 117 9.49 -25.72 8.69
C PRO A 117 10.29 -24.42 8.86
N LEU A 118 9.60 -23.28 8.80
CA LEU A 118 10.20 -21.97 9.11
C LEU A 118 10.76 -22.02 10.53
N GLN A 119 12.08 -22.05 10.64
CA GLN A 119 12.77 -22.22 11.91
C GLN A 119 12.78 -20.88 12.64
N ARG A 120 12.13 -20.85 13.82
CA ARG A 120 12.02 -19.66 14.69
C ARG A 120 13.28 -19.55 15.57
N ASP A 121 14.37 -19.01 15.06
CA ASP A 121 15.49 -18.58 15.92
C ASP A 121 15.22 -17.16 16.46
N ILE A 122 14.23 -17.05 17.35
CA ILE A 122 13.83 -15.77 17.98
C ILE A 122 14.89 -15.27 18.97
N ALA A 123 15.81 -16.13 19.42
CA ALA A 123 16.82 -15.83 20.44
C ALA A 123 17.85 -14.74 20.07
N ARG A 124 17.78 -14.16 18.86
CA ARG A 124 18.74 -13.18 18.34
C ARG A 124 18.22 -11.75 18.22
N TRP A 125 16.97 -11.46 18.58
CA TRP A 125 16.36 -10.17 18.25
C TRP A 125 15.93 -9.37 19.48
N ASP A 126 16.71 -8.33 19.79
CA ASP A 126 16.35 -7.28 20.74
C ASP A 126 15.29 -6.33 20.15
N GLY A 127 14.42 -5.74 20.99
CA GLY A 127 13.43 -4.74 20.56
C GLY A 127 12.12 -5.30 19.98
N LEU A 128 11.72 -6.50 20.41
CA LEU A 128 10.42 -7.10 20.08
C LEU A 128 9.44 -6.93 21.25
N GLU A 129 8.30 -6.29 20.99
CA GLU A 129 7.17 -6.25 21.93
C GLU A 129 5.99 -7.02 21.33
N ILE A 130 5.49 -8.01 22.06
CA ILE A 130 4.35 -8.83 21.64
C ILE A 130 3.27 -8.78 22.72
N VAL A 131 2.05 -8.45 22.30
CA VAL A 131 0.83 -8.62 23.11
C VAL A 131 -0.06 -9.61 22.39
N ASP A 132 -0.33 -10.74 23.04
CA ASP A 132 -1.13 -11.82 22.48
C ASP A 132 -2.39 -12.02 23.32
N CYS A 133 -3.54 -11.73 22.73
CA CYS A 133 -4.85 -11.84 23.36
C CYS A 133 -5.73 -12.83 22.60
N LEU A 134 -5.15 -13.76 21.84
CA LEU A 134 -5.90 -14.73 21.03
C LEU A 134 -6.89 -15.57 21.84
N ASP A 135 -6.57 -15.83 23.11
CA ASP A 135 -7.42 -16.53 24.07
C ASP A 135 -8.75 -15.84 24.35
N GLN A 136 -8.84 -14.52 24.13
CA GLN A 136 -10.06 -13.72 24.30
C GLN A 136 -11.00 -13.79 23.10
N PHE A 137 -10.59 -14.42 22.00
CA PHE A 137 -11.38 -14.52 20.77
C PHE A 137 -11.76 -15.99 20.51
N PRO A 138 -13.05 -16.31 20.38
CA PRO A 138 -13.46 -17.68 20.09
C PRO A 138 -12.94 -18.10 18.71
N PRO A 139 -12.51 -19.37 18.56
CA PRO A 139 -12.14 -19.90 17.25
C PRO A 139 -13.37 -19.87 16.33
N VAL A 140 -13.13 -19.58 15.06
CA VAL A 140 -14.20 -19.50 14.05
C VAL A 140 -14.58 -20.91 13.60
N ASN A 141 -15.84 -21.09 13.23
CA ASN A 141 -16.32 -22.36 12.69
C ASN A 141 -15.51 -22.77 11.46
N LYS A 142 -15.30 -24.08 11.33
CA LYS A 142 -14.58 -24.71 10.22
C LYS A 142 -15.13 -24.24 8.87
N ALA A 143 -14.24 -23.76 8.00
CA ALA A 143 -14.57 -23.43 6.62
C ALA A 143 -14.90 -24.69 5.80
N ALA A 144 -15.92 -24.58 4.93
CA ALA A 144 -16.32 -25.64 4.01
C ALA A 144 -15.46 -25.58 2.72
N GLY A 145 -14.14 -25.65 2.86
CA GLY A 145 -13.20 -25.55 1.74
C GLY A 145 -11.87 -24.92 2.13
N LYS A 146 -11.06 -24.54 1.13
CA LYS A 146 -9.82 -23.79 1.37
C LYS A 146 -10.16 -22.44 2.02
N PRO A 147 -9.53 -22.06 3.14
CA PRO A 147 -9.71 -20.75 3.74
C PRO A 147 -9.19 -19.67 2.79
N VAL A 148 -9.92 -18.56 2.72
CA VAL A 148 -9.65 -17.46 1.77
C VAL A 148 -8.91 -16.33 2.47
N VAL A 149 -7.83 -15.84 1.86
CA VAL A 149 -7.08 -14.68 2.34
C VAL A 149 -7.02 -13.61 1.25
N LEU A 150 -7.45 -12.39 1.58
CA LEU A 150 -7.34 -11.21 0.73
C LEU A 150 -6.18 -10.34 1.21
N LEU A 151 -5.16 -10.16 0.37
CA LEU A 151 -4.03 -9.26 0.58
C LEU A 151 -4.25 -7.94 -0.15
N TYR A 152 -4.03 -6.80 0.52
CA TYR A 152 -4.30 -5.47 -0.06
C TYR A 152 -3.13 -4.49 0.11
N HIS A 153 -2.71 -3.90 -1.00
CA HIS A 153 -1.49 -3.09 -1.09
C HIS A 153 -1.59 -1.70 -0.44
N GLY A 154 -0.46 -1.02 -0.34
CA GLY A 154 -0.32 0.33 0.21
C GLY A 154 -0.64 1.47 -0.76
N PHE A 155 -0.33 2.70 -0.33
CA PHE A 155 -0.51 3.90 -1.15
C PHE A 155 0.44 3.89 -2.35
N LEU A 156 -0.05 4.28 -3.52
CA LEU A 156 0.70 4.24 -4.78
C LEU A 156 1.28 2.85 -5.12
N MET A 157 0.63 1.77 -4.72
CA MET A 157 1.12 0.40 -4.97
C MET A 157 0.10 -0.42 -5.77
N SER A 158 0.46 -1.66 -6.08
CA SER A 158 -0.42 -2.67 -6.67
C SER A 158 -0.19 -4.03 -6.02
N SER A 159 -0.97 -5.03 -6.44
CA SER A 159 -0.82 -6.43 -6.01
C SER A 159 0.60 -7.02 -6.18
N GLU A 160 1.44 -6.45 -7.03
CA GLU A 160 2.83 -6.89 -7.26
C GLU A 160 3.68 -6.93 -5.99
N ILE A 161 3.42 -6.06 -5.01
CA ILE A 161 4.24 -5.94 -3.80
C ILE A 161 4.31 -7.26 -3.01
N TRP A 162 3.27 -8.10 -3.12
CA TRP A 162 3.14 -9.35 -2.37
C TRP A 162 3.92 -10.53 -2.98
N VAL A 163 4.45 -10.35 -4.18
CA VAL A 163 5.10 -11.42 -4.98
C VAL A 163 6.46 -11.01 -5.57
N CYS A 164 6.94 -9.79 -5.31
CA CYS A 164 8.20 -9.26 -5.85
C CYS A 164 9.40 -9.35 -4.89
N ASN A 165 9.36 -10.24 -3.90
CA ASN A 165 10.55 -10.60 -3.14
C ASN A 165 11.44 -11.55 -3.95
N VAL A 166 12.76 -11.41 -3.84
CA VAL A 166 13.75 -12.25 -4.53
C VAL A 166 13.77 -13.69 -4.02
N ASP A 167 13.26 -13.92 -2.82
CA ASP A 167 13.12 -15.23 -2.20
C ASP A 167 11.63 -15.63 -2.16
N GLU A 168 11.31 -16.81 -2.68
CA GLU A 168 9.96 -17.38 -2.67
C GLU A 168 9.37 -17.41 -1.26
N MET A 169 10.19 -17.74 -0.25
CA MET A 169 9.81 -17.82 1.18
C MET A 169 9.37 -16.49 1.78
N ARG A 170 9.77 -15.38 1.15
CA ARG A 170 9.50 -14.01 1.62
C ARG A 170 8.40 -13.33 0.83
N ASN A 171 7.67 -14.09 0.03
CA ASN A 171 6.47 -13.65 -0.65
C ASN A 171 5.24 -14.21 0.08
N LEU A 172 4.62 -13.41 0.95
CA LEU A 172 3.49 -13.83 1.80
C LEU A 172 2.38 -14.53 0.98
N ALA A 173 2.07 -14.00 -0.20
CA ALA A 173 1.06 -14.59 -1.09
C ALA A 173 1.39 -16.04 -1.48
N LEU A 174 2.65 -16.28 -1.87
CA LEU A 174 3.13 -17.58 -2.31
C LEU A 174 3.18 -18.58 -1.14
N VAL A 175 3.66 -18.12 0.01
CA VAL A 175 3.71 -18.94 1.23
C VAL A 175 2.31 -19.33 1.70
N LEU A 176 1.34 -18.42 1.64
CA LEU A 176 -0.05 -18.73 1.96
C LEU A 176 -0.66 -19.76 1.01
N ALA A 177 -0.42 -19.62 -0.30
CA ALA A 177 -0.90 -20.58 -1.29
C ALA A 177 -0.33 -21.99 -1.02
N ARG A 178 0.98 -22.12 -0.75
CA ARG A 178 1.60 -23.40 -0.36
C ARG A 178 1.08 -23.96 0.96
N ARG A 179 0.56 -23.12 1.86
CA ARG A 179 -0.12 -23.56 3.10
C ARG A 179 -1.58 -23.95 2.89
N GLY A 180 -2.07 -23.96 1.64
CA GLY A 180 -3.42 -24.42 1.29
C GLY A 180 -4.50 -23.36 1.41
N TYR A 181 -4.12 -22.08 1.49
CA TYR A 181 -5.06 -20.96 1.42
C TYR A 181 -5.41 -20.64 -0.04
N ASP A 182 -6.64 -20.20 -0.28
CA ASP A 182 -7.04 -19.57 -1.54
C ASP A 182 -6.71 -18.07 -1.45
N VAL A 183 -5.68 -17.63 -2.17
CA VAL A 183 -5.07 -16.31 -1.98
C VAL A 183 -5.56 -15.34 -3.05
N TRP A 184 -6.10 -14.22 -2.62
CA TRP A 184 -6.57 -13.12 -3.46
C TRP A 184 -5.73 -11.88 -3.22
N LEU A 185 -5.33 -11.19 -4.29
CA LEU A 185 -4.57 -9.95 -4.25
C LEU A 185 -5.44 -8.82 -4.80
N GLY A 186 -5.80 -7.89 -3.91
CA GLY A 186 -6.61 -6.73 -4.22
C GLY A 186 -5.84 -5.67 -5.00
N ASN A 187 -6.53 -5.00 -5.92
CA ASN A 187 -6.05 -3.80 -6.59
C ASN A 187 -7.09 -2.69 -6.45
N ALA A 188 -6.69 -1.55 -5.91
CA ALA A 188 -7.56 -0.39 -5.75
C ALA A 188 -7.84 0.29 -7.11
N ARG A 189 -9.00 0.94 -7.24
CA ARG A 189 -9.33 1.77 -8.42
C ARG A 189 -8.21 2.76 -8.75
N GLY A 190 -7.98 2.94 -10.04
CA GLY A 190 -6.97 3.85 -10.61
C GLY A 190 -5.54 3.32 -10.59
N ASN A 191 -5.22 2.23 -9.88
CA ASN A 191 -3.90 1.62 -9.96
C ASN A 191 -3.66 0.94 -11.32
N LYS A 192 -2.44 0.45 -11.57
CA LYS A 192 -2.00 -0.19 -12.82
C LYS A 192 -2.96 -1.23 -13.39
N TYR A 193 -3.70 -1.95 -12.54
CA TYR A 193 -4.58 -3.03 -12.95
C TYR A 193 -6.07 -2.64 -12.98
N SER A 194 -6.44 -1.49 -12.41
CA SER A 194 -7.84 -1.11 -12.18
C SER A 194 -8.15 0.29 -12.73
N GLN A 195 -7.72 0.56 -13.97
CA GLN A 195 -7.94 1.81 -14.71
C GLN A 195 -9.13 1.74 -15.68
N ALA A 196 -10.16 0.96 -15.36
CA ALA A 196 -11.34 0.78 -16.20
C ALA A 196 -12.63 1.13 -15.44
N HIS A 197 -13.63 1.63 -16.17
CA HIS A 197 -14.93 2.02 -15.65
C HIS A 197 -16.00 1.81 -16.74
N MET A 198 -17.23 1.49 -16.38
CA MET A 198 -18.29 1.16 -17.36
C MET A 198 -18.65 2.32 -18.31
N LYS A 199 -18.44 3.56 -17.85
CA LYS A 199 -18.86 4.79 -18.55
C LYS A 199 -17.76 5.83 -18.78
N LEU A 200 -16.67 5.76 -18.03
CA LEU A 200 -15.67 6.84 -17.96
C LEU A 200 -14.34 6.30 -18.46
N SER A 201 -13.57 7.13 -19.15
CA SER A 201 -12.21 6.82 -19.55
C SER A 201 -11.22 7.25 -18.47
N ALA A 202 -10.08 6.56 -18.36
CA ALA A 202 -8.95 7.00 -17.52
C ALA A 202 -8.37 8.37 -17.96
N THR A 203 -8.76 8.88 -19.13
CA THR A 203 -8.47 10.26 -19.56
C THR A 203 -9.42 11.31 -18.98
N ASP A 204 -10.54 10.91 -18.37
CA ASP A 204 -11.53 11.84 -17.86
C ASP A 204 -11.20 12.30 -16.44
N LEU A 205 -11.44 13.58 -16.13
CA LEU A 205 -11.24 14.08 -14.76
C LEU A 205 -12.17 13.38 -13.76
N ALA A 206 -13.39 13.04 -14.18
CA ALA A 206 -14.37 12.35 -13.35
C ALA A 206 -13.91 10.95 -12.92
N PHE A 207 -13.13 10.26 -13.76
CA PHE A 207 -12.55 8.95 -13.43
C PHE A 207 -11.58 9.02 -12.23
N TRP A 208 -10.92 10.15 -12.00
CA TRP A 208 -9.95 10.30 -10.92
C TRP A 208 -10.55 10.97 -9.68
N ASN A 209 -11.87 11.18 -9.63
CA ASN A 209 -12.54 11.84 -8.53
C ASN A 209 -12.89 10.87 -7.38
N PHE A 210 -11.89 10.15 -6.87
CA PHE A 210 -12.04 9.22 -5.75
C PHE A 210 -10.96 9.44 -4.68
N SER A 211 -11.22 8.94 -3.49
CA SER A 211 -10.38 9.07 -2.29
C SER A 211 -10.52 7.82 -1.41
N LEU A 212 -9.98 7.87 -0.18
CA LEU A 212 -10.24 6.85 0.84
C LEU A 212 -11.74 6.59 1.08
N ASN A 213 -12.63 7.57 0.88
CA ASN A 213 -14.07 7.38 1.02
C ASN A 213 -14.59 6.31 0.05
N GLU A 214 -14.22 6.42 -1.23
CA GLU A 214 -14.69 5.50 -2.26
C GLU A 214 -14.05 4.11 -2.11
N TYR A 215 -12.78 4.05 -1.68
CA TYR A 215 -12.16 2.78 -1.28
C TYR A 215 -12.95 2.09 -0.17
N ALA A 216 -13.42 2.89 0.81
CA ALA A 216 -14.14 2.40 1.97
C ALA A 216 -15.57 1.93 1.63
N LEU A 217 -16.26 2.72 0.80
CA LEU A 217 -17.67 2.54 0.46
C LEU A 217 -17.89 1.46 -0.58
N TYR A 218 -16.97 1.31 -1.53
CA TYR A 218 -17.18 0.50 -2.74
C TYR A 218 -16.10 -0.57 -2.91
N ASP A 219 -14.82 -0.19 -3.05
CA ASP A 219 -13.78 -1.14 -3.47
C ASP A 219 -13.67 -2.36 -2.57
N LEU A 220 -13.48 -2.16 -1.26
CA LEU A 220 -13.30 -3.30 -0.35
C LEU A 220 -14.59 -4.11 -0.16
N PRO A 221 -15.76 -3.51 0.11
CA PRO A 221 -17.00 -4.28 0.22
C PRO A 221 -17.34 -5.09 -1.04
N ASP A 222 -17.21 -4.49 -2.22
CA ASP A 222 -17.60 -5.15 -3.48
C ASP A 222 -16.58 -6.24 -3.87
N THR A 223 -15.29 -6.01 -3.57
CA THR A 223 -14.24 -7.04 -3.67
C THR A 223 -14.53 -8.24 -2.78
N VAL A 224 -14.87 -8.01 -1.51
CA VAL A 224 -15.16 -9.10 -0.56
C VAL A 224 -16.42 -9.86 -1.01
N ASP A 225 -17.46 -9.17 -1.42
CA ASP A 225 -18.71 -9.80 -1.86
C ASP A 225 -18.51 -10.66 -3.11
N TYR A 226 -17.70 -10.18 -4.07
CA TYR A 226 -17.32 -10.96 -5.24
C TYR A 226 -16.55 -12.23 -4.85
N ILE A 227 -15.52 -12.11 -4.00
CA ILE A 227 -14.68 -13.24 -3.59
C ILE A 227 -15.51 -14.30 -2.87
N LEU A 228 -16.37 -13.90 -1.93
CA LEU A 228 -17.23 -14.85 -1.22
C LEU A 228 -18.25 -15.50 -2.15
N GLY A 229 -18.79 -14.75 -3.12
CA GLY A 229 -19.67 -15.28 -4.16
C GLY A 229 -18.97 -16.32 -5.06
N GLN A 230 -17.71 -16.06 -5.43
CA GLN A 230 -16.91 -16.95 -6.28
C GLN A 230 -16.43 -18.21 -5.56
N THR A 231 -16.07 -18.08 -4.28
CA THR A 231 -15.48 -19.18 -3.49
C THR A 231 -16.52 -20.00 -2.72
N GLY A 232 -17.72 -19.45 -2.50
CA GLY A 232 -18.76 -20.03 -1.66
C GLY A 232 -18.46 -19.98 -0.16
N GLN A 233 -17.37 -19.32 0.26
CA GLN A 233 -17.06 -19.11 1.67
C GLN A 233 -17.98 -18.06 2.29
N SER A 234 -18.26 -18.18 3.59
CA SER A 234 -19.06 -17.21 4.33
C SER A 234 -18.25 -16.01 4.83
N HIS A 235 -16.93 -16.18 4.96
CA HIS A 235 -16.01 -15.15 5.40
C HIS A 235 -14.61 -15.37 4.83
N LEU A 236 -13.77 -14.34 4.88
CA LEU A 236 -12.35 -14.39 4.52
C LEU A 236 -11.51 -13.63 5.54
N THR A 237 -10.20 -13.91 5.56
CA THR A 237 -9.24 -13.09 6.31
C THR A 237 -8.72 -11.97 5.43
N TYR A 238 -8.68 -10.75 5.97
CA TYR A 238 -8.14 -9.58 5.28
C TYR A 238 -6.77 -9.21 5.85
N ILE A 239 -5.77 -9.05 4.99
CA ILE A 239 -4.44 -8.56 5.36
C ILE A 239 -4.15 -7.29 4.55
N GLY A 240 -4.07 -6.17 5.25
CA GLY A 240 -3.76 -4.88 4.64
C GLY A 240 -2.34 -4.44 4.95
N PHE A 241 -1.69 -3.78 4.00
CA PHE A 241 -0.44 -3.06 4.21
C PHE A 241 -0.64 -1.55 4.01
N SER A 242 -0.15 -0.71 4.93
CA SER A 242 -0.16 0.75 4.78
C SER A 242 -1.57 1.31 4.47
N GLN A 243 -1.80 1.98 3.34
CA GLN A 243 -3.16 2.42 2.93
C GLN A 243 -4.16 1.27 2.85
N GLY A 244 -3.75 0.04 2.54
CA GLY A 244 -4.62 -1.13 2.63
C GLY A 244 -5.21 -1.28 4.03
N THR A 245 -4.45 -1.00 5.10
CA THR A 245 -5.02 -1.00 6.45
C THR A 245 -6.04 0.12 6.64
N ALA A 246 -5.75 1.31 6.10
CA ALA A 246 -6.67 2.46 6.16
C ALA A 246 -8.00 2.12 5.47
N GLN A 247 -7.95 1.43 4.34
CA GLN A 247 -9.14 0.93 3.64
C GLN A 247 -9.90 -0.09 4.49
N GLY A 248 -9.20 -1.03 5.15
CA GLY A 248 -9.79 -1.95 6.11
C GLY A 248 -10.49 -1.23 7.28
N PHE A 249 -9.79 -0.34 7.97
CA PHE A 249 -10.34 0.43 9.10
C PHE A 249 -11.54 1.27 8.69
N SER A 250 -11.43 2.02 7.59
CA SER A 250 -12.49 2.90 7.12
C SER A 250 -13.73 2.11 6.68
N SER A 251 -13.60 1.06 5.85
CA SER A 251 -14.72 0.21 5.44
C SER A 251 -15.40 -0.48 6.61
N LEU A 252 -14.63 -1.13 7.49
CA LEU A 252 -15.19 -1.87 8.62
C LEU A 252 -15.88 -0.94 9.61
N SER A 253 -15.39 0.29 9.79
CA SER A 253 -16.01 1.25 10.71
C SER A 253 -17.40 1.69 10.29
N ILE A 254 -17.71 1.70 9.00
CA ILE A 254 -18.99 2.19 8.46
C ILE A 254 -19.90 1.08 7.90
N ASN A 255 -19.41 -0.16 7.81
CA ASN A 255 -20.14 -1.27 7.19
C ASN A 255 -20.31 -2.46 8.14
N THR A 256 -21.47 -2.54 8.80
CA THR A 256 -21.80 -3.63 9.74
C THR A 256 -21.95 -5.00 9.07
N ALA A 257 -22.31 -5.05 7.79
CA ALA A 257 -22.39 -6.30 7.03
C ALA A 257 -21.00 -6.86 6.71
N LEU A 258 -20.05 -5.98 6.35
CA LEU A 258 -18.66 -6.36 6.08
C LEU A 258 -17.97 -6.94 7.33
N ASN A 259 -18.29 -6.45 8.52
CA ASN A 259 -17.78 -6.99 9.79
C ASN A 259 -18.14 -8.47 10.01
N LYS A 260 -19.19 -8.99 9.35
CA LYS A 260 -19.58 -10.41 9.42
C LYS A 260 -18.86 -11.27 8.36
N LYS A 261 -18.31 -10.62 7.33
CA LYS A 261 -17.66 -11.23 6.16
C LYS A 261 -16.15 -11.30 6.30
N ILE A 262 -15.56 -10.51 7.20
CA ILE A 262 -14.14 -10.56 7.54
C ILE A 262 -13.98 -11.20 8.92
N ASN A 263 -13.38 -12.39 8.97
CA ASN A 263 -13.20 -13.14 10.22
C ASN A 263 -12.00 -12.66 11.06
N LEU A 264 -11.00 -12.09 10.39
CA LEU A 264 -9.79 -11.53 10.96
C LEU A 264 -9.28 -10.42 10.04
N PHE A 265 -8.85 -9.31 10.63
CA PHE A 265 -8.11 -8.25 9.95
C PHE A 265 -6.68 -8.15 10.50
N ILE A 266 -5.69 -8.48 9.68
CA ILE A 266 -4.27 -8.28 9.98
C ILE A 266 -3.80 -6.97 9.33
N ALA A 267 -3.38 -6.02 10.16
CA ALA A 267 -2.90 -4.70 9.73
C ALA A 267 -1.37 -4.65 9.83
N LEU A 268 -0.69 -4.60 8.68
CA LEU A 268 0.75 -4.46 8.57
C LEU A 268 1.12 -2.99 8.30
N ALA A 269 1.97 -2.40 9.15
CA ALA A 269 2.36 -0.99 9.10
C ALA A 269 1.16 -0.04 8.96
N PRO A 270 0.23 -0.02 9.95
CA PRO A 270 -1.08 0.60 9.79
C PRO A 270 -1.05 2.12 9.61
N ALA A 271 -1.64 2.62 8.53
CA ALA A 271 -1.78 4.06 8.28
C ALA A 271 -3.16 4.58 8.74
N THR A 272 -3.18 5.45 9.76
CA THR A 272 -4.40 6.17 10.19
C THR A 272 -4.15 7.66 10.39
N THR A 273 -3.19 8.02 11.24
CA THR A 273 -2.88 9.40 11.60
C THR A 273 -1.36 9.61 11.65
N PRO A 274 -0.70 9.68 10.47
CA PRO A 274 0.73 9.97 10.43
C PRO A 274 1.02 11.33 11.07
N LEU A 275 2.08 11.42 11.86
CA LEU A 275 2.45 12.65 12.59
C LEU A 275 2.86 13.81 11.67
N GLY A 276 3.25 13.49 10.44
CA GLY A 276 3.81 14.43 9.47
C GLY A 276 4.92 13.78 8.67
N LEU A 277 5.62 14.60 7.89
CA LEU A 277 6.83 14.18 7.17
C LEU A 277 8.08 14.63 7.92
N HIS A 278 9.18 13.91 7.71
CA HIS A 278 10.44 14.16 8.42
C HIS A 278 11.01 15.56 8.10
N HIS A 279 10.93 16.00 6.84
CA HIS A 279 11.49 17.28 6.43
C HIS A 279 10.51 18.45 6.64
N PRO A 280 10.86 19.50 7.43
CA PRO A 280 9.94 20.58 7.80
C PRO A 280 9.30 21.33 6.62
N LEU A 281 10.05 21.55 5.54
CA LEU A 281 9.51 22.21 4.34
C LEU A 281 8.44 21.37 3.64
N ILE A 282 8.60 20.05 3.60
CA ILE A 282 7.62 19.17 2.96
C ILE A 282 6.45 18.93 3.90
N ASP A 283 6.68 18.85 5.21
CA ASP A 283 5.59 18.84 6.18
C ASP A 283 4.71 20.08 6.07
N ALA A 284 5.31 21.27 5.91
CA ALA A 284 4.58 22.51 5.63
C ALA A 284 3.84 22.46 4.28
N PHE A 285 4.44 21.84 3.25
CA PHE A 285 3.81 21.64 1.95
C PHE A 285 2.61 20.69 2.01
N VAL A 286 2.74 19.55 2.69
CA VAL A 286 1.66 18.58 2.93
C VAL A 286 0.52 19.23 3.69
N LYS A 287 0.81 20.14 4.62
CA LYS A 287 -0.18 20.88 5.39
C LYS A 287 -0.74 22.11 4.64
N ALA A 288 -0.34 22.33 3.38
CA ALA A 288 -0.85 23.42 2.56
C ALA A 288 -2.34 23.25 2.21
N ALA A 289 -2.94 24.31 1.66
CA ALA A 289 -4.32 24.27 1.22
C ALA A 289 -4.48 23.26 0.04
N PRO A 290 -5.52 22.43 0.02
CA PRO A 290 -5.79 21.48 -1.08
C PRO A 290 -5.74 22.10 -2.49
N SER A 291 -6.13 23.37 -2.63
CA SER A 291 -6.05 24.11 -3.90
C SER A 291 -4.62 24.21 -4.44
N VAL A 292 -3.61 24.34 -3.59
CA VAL A 292 -2.19 24.39 -3.97
C VAL A 292 -1.74 23.02 -4.50
N ILE A 293 -2.19 21.96 -3.87
CA ILE A 293 -1.85 20.57 -4.26
C ILE A 293 -2.48 20.23 -5.61
N TYR A 294 -3.75 20.56 -5.81
CA TYR A 294 -4.42 20.42 -7.10
C TYR A 294 -3.82 21.32 -8.19
N LEU A 295 -3.27 22.49 -7.81
CA LEU A 295 -2.56 23.34 -8.76
C LEU A 295 -1.30 22.65 -9.24
N ILE A 296 -0.53 21.96 -8.38
CA ILE A 296 0.78 21.35 -8.68
C ILE A 296 0.66 19.97 -9.34
N PHE A 297 -0.28 19.14 -8.91
CA PHE A 297 -0.41 17.77 -9.43
C PHE A 297 -1.56 17.63 -10.45
N GLY A 298 -2.31 18.70 -10.70
CA GLY A 298 -3.54 18.63 -11.47
C GLY A 298 -4.63 17.85 -10.72
N ARG A 299 -5.58 17.27 -11.46
CA ARG A 299 -6.78 16.58 -10.90
C ARG A 299 -6.91 15.11 -11.29
N ARG A 300 -5.90 14.55 -11.97
CA ARG A 300 -5.89 13.14 -12.38
C ARG A 300 -5.05 12.32 -11.42
N MET A 301 -3.85 11.96 -11.85
CA MET A 301 -2.93 11.08 -11.14
C MET A 301 -1.68 11.87 -10.70
N PRO A 302 -1.26 11.76 -9.43
CA PRO A 302 -0.05 12.41 -8.97
C PRO A 302 1.17 11.65 -9.49
N LEU A 303 2.33 12.33 -9.55
CA LEU A 303 3.63 11.70 -9.78
C LEU A 303 3.74 10.86 -11.07
N GLY A 304 3.03 11.21 -12.14
CA GLY A 304 3.17 10.54 -13.43
C GLY A 304 4.62 10.51 -13.96
N LEU A 305 5.43 11.48 -13.54
CA LEU A 305 6.86 11.55 -13.84
C LEU A 305 7.68 10.46 -13.12
N ALA A 306 7.29 10.03 -11.92
CA ALA A 306 8.01 8.98 -11.19
C ALA A 306 7.91 7.63 -11.93
N MET A 307 6.71 7.29 -12.42
CA MET A 307 6.51 6.09 -13.25
C MET A 307 7.21 6.18 -14.61
N PHE A 308 7.38 7.39 -15.15
CA PHE A 308 8.18 7.61 -16.34
C PHE A 308 9.66 7.34 -16.05
N TRP A 309 10.23 7.93 -15.00
CA TRP A 309 11.63 7.74 -14.62
C TRP A 309 11.95 6.30 -14.24
N GLN A 310 11.04 5.60 -13.58
CA GLN A 310 11.14 4.16 -13.30
C GLN A 310 11.41 3.33 -14.57
N ARG A 311 10.84 3.71 -15.72
CA ARG A 311 11.05 3.03 -17.01
C ARG A 311 12.29 3.50 -17.75
N MET A 312 12.72 4.74 -17.50
CA MET A 312 13.78 5.38 -18.29
C MET A 312 15.18 5.22 -17.69
N VAL A 313 15.30 5.15 -16.36
CA VAL A 313 16.61 5.05 -15.71
C VAL A 313 16.93 3.60 -15.36
N SER A 314 18.22 3.25 -15.37
CA SER A 314 18.63 1.90 -14.98
C SER A 314 18.25 1.59 -13.53
N PRO A 315 17.93 0.32 -13.20
CA PRO A 315 17.51 -0.08 -11.87
C PRO A 315 18.45 0.37 -10.73
N PRO A 316 19.79 0.27 -10.85
CA PRO A 316 20.69 0.74 -9.79
C PRO A 316 20.63 2.25 -9.54
N ILE A 317 20.34 3.05 -10.58
CA ILE A 317 20.15 4.51 -10.44
C ILE A 317 18.78 4.77 -9.81
N PHE A 318 17.75 4.07 -10.28
CA PHE A 318 16.40 4.19 -9.72
C PHE A 318 16.40 3.90 -8.21
N VAL A 319 17.09 2.83 -7.79
CA VAL A 319 17.20 2.46 -6.37
C VAL A 319 17.77 3.60 -5.53
N LYS A 320 18.81 4.27 -6.00
CA LYS A 320 19.41 5.40 -5.28
C LYS A 320 18.48 6.59 -5.20
N ILE A 321 17.76 6.87 -6.29
CA ILE A 321 16.76 7.94 -6.30
C ILE A 321 15.69 7.66 -5.24
N ILE A 322 15.18 6.42 -5.20
CA ILE A 322 14.20 6.01 -4.18
C ILE A 322 14.77 6.12 -2.79
N ASP A 323 15.95 5.56 -2.52
CA ASP A 323 16.62 5.63 -1.21
C ASP A 323 16.78 7.09 -0.73
N ILE A 324 17.22 7.99 -1.62
CA ILE A 324 17.31 9.43 -1.33
C ILE A 324 15.94 10.03 -1.03
N CYS A 325 14.92 9.72 -1.83
CA CYS A 325 13.57 10.24 -1.65
C CYS A 325 12.93 9.76 -0.35
N VAL A 326 13.01 8.47 -0.02
CA VAL A 326 12.41 7.93 1.21
C VAL A 326 13.17 8.40 2.45
N HIS A 327 14.50 8.53 2.37
CA HIS A 327 15.28 9.15 3.43
C HIS A 327 14.89 10.61 3.63
N PHE A 328 14.77 11.38 2.55
CA PHE A 328 14.38 12.78 2.62
C PHE A 328 12.96 12.99 3.17
N LEU A 329 12.00 12.18 2.73
CA LEU A 329 10.58 12.33 3.10
C LEU A 329 10.27 11.77 4.49
N PHE A 330 10.84 10.62 4.84
CA PHE A 330 10.44 9.82 5.99
C PHE A 330 11.59 9.50 6.96
N GLY A 331 12.84 9.80 6.59
CA GLY A 331 14.02 9.43 7.37
C GLY A 331 14.42 7.96 7.23
N TRP A 332 13.77 7.21 6.34
CA TRP A 332 14.02 5.78 6.15
C TRP A 332 15.36 5.51 5.47
N THR A 333 15.95 4.38 5.82
CA THR A 333 17.28 3.95 5.34
C THR A 333 17.18 2.70 4.46
N GLY A 334 16.08 1.93 4.58
CA GLY A 334 15.90 0.65 3.92
C GLY A 334 16.96 -0.37 4.35
N ARG A 335 17.45 -0.28 5.60
CA ARG A 335 18.56 -1.08 6.14
C ARG A 335 18.27 -2.57 6.25
N ASN A 336 16.99 -2.96 6.35
CA ASN A 336 16.57 -4.36 6.50
C ASN A 336 16.25 -5.03 5.14
N MET A 337 16.59 -4.41 4.01
CA MET A 337 16.44 -4.98 2.68
C MET A 337 17.80 -5.14 2.00
N THR A 338 18.03 -6.29 1.36
CA THR A 338 19.26 -6.49 0.59
C THR A 338 19.29 -5.57 -0.64
N PRO A 339 20.49 -5.25 -1.18
CA PRO A 339 20.59 -4.54 -2.45
C PRO A 339 19.90 -5.27 -3.61
N SER A 340 19.96 -6.61 -3.65
CA SER A 340 19.25 -7.41 -4.66
C SER A 340 17.74 -7.30 -4.53
N GLN A 341 17.22 -7.27 -3.29
CA GLN A 341 15.80 -7.05 -3.04
C GLN A 341 15.37 -5.68 -3.54
N LYS A 342 16.12 -4.61 -3.21
CA LYS A 342 15.83 -3.25 -3.69
C LYS A 342 15.79 -3.15 -5.21
N LEU A 343 16.75 -3.80 -5.89
CA LEU A 343 16.82 -3.80 -7.36
C LEU A 343 15.54 -4.36 -8.00
N VAL A 344 14.97 -5.42 -7.43
CA VAL A 344 13.71 -6.00 -7.92
C VAL A 344 12.51 -5.20 -7.44
N SER A 345 12.28 -5.08 -6.13
CA SER A 345 11.00 -4.58 -5.63
C SER A 345 10.75 -3.10 -5.90
N TYR A 346 11.78 -2.27 -6.02
CA TYR A 346 11.56 -0.85 -6.34
C TYR A 346 11.00 -0.67 -7.75
N GLN A 347 11.27 -1.59 -8.69
CA GLN A 347 10.62 -1.61 -10.00
C GLN A 347 9.12 -1.92 -9.93
N HIS A 348 8.61 -2.35 -8.77
CA HIS A 348 7.21 -2.68 -8.52
C HIS A 348 6.58 -1.80 -7.44
N LEU A 349 7.34 -0.85 -6.89
CA LEU A 349 6.91 -0.02 -5.77
C LEU A 349 5.78 0.94 -6.15
N TYR A 350 5.81 1.51 -7.35
CA TYR A 350 4.85 2.54 -7.75
C TYR A 350 3.76 2.06 -8.70
N SER A 351 2.56 2.52 -8.39
CA SER A 351 1.35 2.41 -9.17
C SER A 351 0.54 3.69 -9.05
N ALA A 352 -0.35 3.89 -10.00
CA ALA A 352 -1.20 5.06 -10.08
C ALA A 352 -2.23 5.16 -8.94
N THR A 353 -2.62 6.38 -8.59
CA THR A 353 -3.76 6.71 -7.72
C THR A 353 -4.31 8.08 -8.12
N SER A 354 -5.38 8.57 -7.50
CA SER A 354 -5.88 9.93 -7.76
C SER A 354 -5.13 10.98 -6.96
N VAL A 355 -5.05 12.21 -7.50
CA VAL A 355 -4.60 13.37 -6.74
C VAL A 355 -5.54 13.62 -5.56
N LYS A 356 -6.83 13.31 -5.70
CA LYS A 356 -7.80 13.43 -4.60
C LYS A 356 -7.48 12.49 -3.44
N SER A 357 -7.01 11.26 -3.68
CA SER A 357 -6.48 10.37 -2.63
C SER A 357 -5.24 10.95 -1.95
N LEU A 358 -4.31 11.53 -2.71
CA LEU A 358 -3.14 12.23 -2.14
C LEU A 358 -3.56 13.40 -1.25
N VAL A 359 -4.48 14.24 -1.74
CA VAL A 359 -5.03 15.37 -0.99
C VAL A 359 -5.75 14.90 0.27
N HIS A 360 -6.45 13.77 0.22
CA HIS A 360 -7.09 13.19 1.40
C HIS A 360 -6.06 12.87 2.50
N TRP A 361 -4.95 12.20 2.15
CA TRP A 361 -3.87 11.95 3.11
C TRP A 361 -3.30 13.23 3.69
N PHE A 362 -3.14 14.27 2.86
CA PHE A 362 -2.65 15.56 3.32
C PHE A 362 -3.64 16.25 4.28
N GLN A 363 -4.95 16.10 4.05
CA GLN A 363 -5.97 16.54 5.00
C GLN A 363 -5.86 15.80 6.34
N ILE A 364 -5.70 14.48 6.33
CA ILE A 364 -5.54 13.65 7.52
C ILE A 364 -4.28 14.05 8.31
N ILE A 365 -3.15 14.23 7.63
CA ILE A 365 -1.89 14.68 8.26
C ILE A 365 -2.05 16.08 8.87
N ARG A 366 -2.75 16.98 8.17
CA ARG A 366 -2.99 18.35 8.63
C ARG A 366 -3.91 18.40 9.85
N THR A 367 -4.97 17.58 9.89
CA THR A 367 -5.92 17.58 11.01
C THR A 367 -5.48 16.68 12.15
N GLY A 368 -4.58 15.72 11.90
CA GLY A 368 -4.24 14.66 12.84
C GLY A 368 -5.43 13.73 13.13
N GLN A 369 -6.39 13.64 12.19
CA GLN A 369 -7.63 12.89 12.39
C GLN A 369 -7.89 11.97 11.20
N PHE A 370 -8.16 10.69 11.50
CA PHE A 370 -8.62 9.73 10.50
C PHE A 370 -10.09 10.00 10.17
N GLN A 371 -10.31 10.75 9.08
CA GLN A 371 -11.59 11.34 8.73
C GLN A 371 -11.93 11.13 7.26
N MET A 372 -13.19 11.37 6.89
CA MET A 372 -13.64 11.38 5.51
C MET A 372 -13.09 12.60 4.75
N PHE A 373 -13.10 12.52 3.42
CA PHE A 373 -12.59 13.58 2.55
C PHE A 373 -13.40 14.88 2.75
N ASP A 374 -12.69 15.98 2.94
CA ASP A 374 -13.28 17.32 3.02
C ASP A 374 -13.37 17.93 1.61
N GLU A 375 -14.59 17.99 1.07
CA GLU A 375 -14.88 18.60 -0.24
C GLU A 375 -14.83 20.14 -0.19
N MET A 376 -14.97 20.74 1.00
CA MET A 376 -15.02 22.19 1.21
C MET A 376 -13.99 22.63 2.26
N PRO A 377 -12.70 22.35 2.05
CA PRO A 377 -11.68 22.61 3.05
C PRO A 377 -11.61 24.11 3.35
N SER A 378 -11.68 24.46 4.64
CA SER A 378 -11.59 25.86 5.09
C SER A 378 -10.37 26.53 4.46
N ARG A 379 -10.57 27.74 3.88
CA ARG A 379 -9.54 28.48 3.16
C ARG A 379 -8.43 29.04 4.05
N LEU A 380 -8.60 29.00 5.38
CA LEU A 380 -7.66 29.55 6.35
C LEU A 380 -7.13 28.43 7.27
N PRO A 381 -5.84 28.46 7.64
CA PRO A 381 -5.20 27.44 8.48
C PRO A 381 -5.64 27.46 9.95
N PHE A 382 -6.48 28.43 10.37
CA PHE A 382 -6.91 28.59 11.76
C PHE A 382 -8.44 28.59 11.86
N LYS A 383 -8.96 27.86 12.86
CA LYS A 383 -10.37 27.91 13.28
C LYS A 383 -10.73 29.34 13.68
N ARG A 384 -11.57 30.02 12.88
CA ARG A 384 -12.29 31.21 13.36
C ARG A 384 -13.63 30.73 13.89
N SER A 385 -13.69 30.53 15.21
CA SER A 385 -14.94 30.33 15.94
C SER A 385 -15.73 31.63 15.90
N SER A 386 -16.49 31.89 14.82
CA SER A 386 -17.51 32.96 14.81
C SER A 386 -18.38 33.02 13.53
N SER A 387 -18.67 31.92 12.83
CA SER A 387 -19.77 31.94 11.84
C SER A 387 -20.42 30.58 11.66
N VAL A 388 -21.74 30.59 11.81
CA VAL A 388 -22.73 29.53 11.56
C VAL A 388 -22.28 28.53 10.48
N THR A 389 -22.23 27.25 10.89
CA THR A 389 -21.78 26.02 10.17
C THR A 389 -20.29 25.90 9.86
N ASP A 390 -19.48 25.61 10.89
CA ASP A 390 -18.18 24.96 10.73
C ASP A 390 -18.39 23.58 10.07
N HIS A 391 -18.17 23.48 8.76
CA HIS A 391 -18.11 22.19 8.07
C HIS A 391 -16.89 21.41 8.59
N VAL A 392 -17.13 20.38 9.39
CA VAL A 392 -16.11 19.44 9.85
C VAL A 392 -16.43 18.08 9.23
N PRO A 393 -15.56 17.54 8.36
CA PRO A 393 -15.78 16.21 7.80
C PRO A 393 -15.85 15.18 8.95
N PRO A 394 -16.76 14.21 8.88
CA PRO A 394 -16.90 13.21 9.93
C PRO A 394 -15.66 12.30 10.01
N LYS A 395 -15.32 11.90 11.23
CA LYS A 395 -14.28 10.88 11.48
C LYS A 395 -14.78 9.50 11.05
N PHE A 396 -13.86 8.63 10.63
CA PHE A 396 -14.18 7.21 10.55
C PHE A 396 -14.36 6.66 11.98
N PRO A 397 -15.52 6.06 12.33
CA PRO A 397 -15.81 5.64 13.70
C PRO A 397 -15.17 4.28 14.02
N THR A 398 -13.84 4.19 13.97
CA THR A 398 -13.08 2.93 14.05
C THR A 398 -13.33 2.11 15.32
N ARG A 399 -13.75 2.73 16.42
CA ARG A 399 -14.17 2.01 17.65
C ARG A 399 -15.38 1.09 17.47
N GLN A 400 -16.15 1.26 16.39
CA GLN A 400 -17.34 0.45 16.10
C GLN A 400 -17.00 -0.84 15.33
N ILE A 401 -15.74 -1.02 14.92
CA ILE A 401 -15.28 -2.24 14.25
C ILE A 401 -15.48 -3.42 15.20
N LYS A 402 -16.12 -4.48 14.71
CA LYS A 402 -16.38 -5.73 15.42
C LYS A 402 -15.44 -6.86 15.00
N THR A 403 -14.86 -6.77 13.81
CA THR A 403 -13.89 -7.74 13.30
C THR A 403 -12.66 -7.81 14.21
N PRO A 404 -12.23 -9.01 14.65
CA PRO A 404 -10.98 -9.20 15.37
C PRO A 404 -9.79 -8.66 14.58
N MET A 405 -8.87 -7.98 15.25
CA MET A 405 -7.75 -7.29 14.61
C MET A 405 -6.40 -7.68 15.20
N ALA A 406 -5.42 -7.89 14.32
CA ALA A 406 -4.02 -8.02 14.66
C ALA A 406 -3.22 -6.87 14.05
N VAL A 407 -2.30 -6.27 14.80
CA VAL A 407 -1.53 -5.10 14.37
C VAL A 407 -0.03 -5.40 14.44
N PHE A 408 0.67 -5.18 13.33
CA PHE A 408 2.12 -5.30 13.21
C PHE A 408 2.69 -3.94 12.80
N TYR A 409 3.62 -3.38 13.58
CA TYR A 409 4.20 -2.07 13.29
C TYR A 409 5.67 -1.95 13.68
N GLY A 410 6.39 -1.04 13.00
CA GLY A 410 7.81 -0.80 13.21
C GLY A 410 8.04 0.35 14.19
N GLY A 411 9.04 0.25 15.06
CA GLY A 411 9.42 1.35 15.95
C GLY A 411 10.15 2.49 15.24
N SER A 412 10.74 2.21 14.07
CA SER A 412 11.39 3.20 13.21
C SER A 412 10.48 3.68 12.06
N ASP A 413 9.22 3.24 12.04
CA ASP A 413 8.24 3.65 11.02
C ASP A 413 7.60 5.00 11.36
N SER A 414 8.06 6.05 10.67
CA SER A 414 7.57 7.42 10.84
C SER A 414 6.10 7.64 10.46
N LEU A 415 5.45 6.70 9.75
CA LEU A 415 4.06 6.84 9.33
C LEU A 415 3.05 6.23 10.32
N VAL A 416 3.52 5.41 11.26
CA VAL A 416 2.65 4.72 12.21
C VAL A 416 2.76 5.37 13.59
N ASN A 417 1.64 5.88 14.09
CA ASN A 417 1.53 6.30 15.49
C ASN A 417 0.62 5.32 16.24
N PHE A 418 1.20 4.27 16.82
CA PHE A 418 0.44 3.25 17.54
C PHE A 418 -0.24 3.80 18.80
N GLY A 419 0.34 4.82 19.46
CA GLY A 419 -0.27 5.46 20.62
C GLY A 419 -1.64 6.06 20.30
N VAL A 420 -1.73 6.78 19.17
CA VAL A 420 -3.00 7.35 18.67
C VAL A 420 -3.91 6.24 18.13
N LEU A 421 -3.38 5.35 17.29
CA LEU A 421 -4.14 4.25 16.71
C LEU A 421 -4.82 3.38 17.77
N SER A 422 -4.09 2.96 18.81
CA SER A 422 -4.61 2.09 19.87
C SER A 422 -5.70 2.72 20.75
N HIS A 423 -5.86 4.04 20.71
CA HIS A 423 -6.95 4.76 21.35
C HIS A 423 -8.21 4.80 20.47
N ASP A 424 -8.03 4.76 19.16
CA ASP A 424 -9.12 4.83 18.18
C ASP A 424 -9.64 3.45 17.77
N LEU A 425 -8.92 2.37 18.08
CA LEU A 425 -9.35 0.99 17.84
C LEU A 425 -10.16 0.38 19.00
N PRO A 426 -11.05 -0.59 18.72
CA PRO A 426 -11.71 -1.40 19.73
C PRO A 426 -10.69 -2.24 20.52
N ARG A 427 -11.05 -2.56 21.76
CA ARG A 427 -10.23 -3.40 22.66
C ARG A 427 -11.04 -4.60 23.15
N PRO A 428 -10.40 -5.76 23.40
CA PRO A 428 -8.99 -6.06 23.11
C PRO A 428 -8.69 -6.13 21.60
N LEU A 429 -7.42 -5.96 21.21
CA LEU A 429 -6.93 -6.41 19.91
C LEU A 429 -6.49 -7.87 20.05
N ALA A 430 -6.64 -8.69 19.01
CA ALA A 430 -6.28 -10.11 19.04
C ALA A 430 -4.76 -10.32 19.18
N TYR A 431 -3.97 -9.47 18.52
CA TYR A 431 -2.53 -9.56 18.55
C TYR A 431 -1.88 -8.22 18.23
N ILE A 432 -0.79 -7.88 18.90
CA ILE A 432 0.02 -6.70 18.62
C ILE A 432 1.47 -7.13 18.59
N LYS A 433 2.20 -6.76 17.54
CA LYS A 433 3.64 -6.95 17.44
C LYS A 433 4.33 -5.67 16.99
N ARG A 434 5.27 -5.21 17.81
CA ARG A 434 6.18 -4.13 17.49
C ARG A 434 7.57 -4.69 17.23
N ILE A 435 8.21 -4.18 16.17
CA ILE A 435 9.60 -4.49 15.84
C ILE A 435 10.38 -3.17 15.78
N ASP A 436 11.18 -2.87 16.79
CA ASP A 436 11.77 -1.54 16.96
C ASP A 436 12.63 -1.09 15.78
N ALA A 437 13.41 -2.01 15.24
CA ALA A 437 14.34 -1.72 14.15
C ALA A 437 13.68 -1.56 12.78
N TRP A 438 12.38 -1.85 12.65
CA TRP A 438 11.70 -1.88 11.36
C TRP A 438 11.10 -0.54 10.95
N GLU A 439 11.26 -0.24 9.67
CA GLU A 439 10.67 0.86 8.92
C GLU A 439 9.42 0.36 8.14
N HIS A 440 8.80 1.23 7.35
CA HIS A 440 7.50 0.95 6.74
C HIS A 440 7.52 -0.20 5.72
N LEU A 441 8.50 -0.22 4.80
CA LEU A 441 8.58 -1.22 3.73
C LEU A 441 9.06 -2.60 4.22
N ASP A 442 9.56 -2.68 5.45
CA ASP A 442 10.09 -3.93 6.02
C ASP A 442 8.99 -4.99 6.18
N PHE A 443 7.74 -4.56 6.39
CA PHE A 443 6.57 -5.44 6.46
C PHE A 443 6.16 -6.07 5.12
N VAL A 444 6.91 -5.80 4.06
CA VAL A 444 6.74 -6.45 2.76
C VAL A 444 8.05 -7.10 2.29
N TRP A 445 9.19 -6.44 2.48
CA TRP A 445 10.45 -6.82 1.81
C TRP A 445 11.67 -7.01 2.72
N ALA A 446 11.51 -7.01 4.05
CA ALA A 446 12.64 -7.26 4.93
C ALA A 446 13.25 -8.66 4.75
N THR A 447 14.54 -8.80 5.04
CA THR A 447 15.28 -10.07 4.99
C THR A 447 14.85 -11.11 6.00
N ASP A 448 14.18 -10.70 7.07
CA ASP A 448 13.82 -11.60 8.18
C ASP A 448 12.30 -11.66 8.37
N ILE A 449 11.52 -11.26 7.36
CA ILE A 449 10.06 -11.21 7.45
C ILE A 449 9.42 -12.59 7.65
N GLU A 450 10.00 -13.60 7.02
CA GLU A 450 9.61 -15.00 7.09
C GLU A 450 9.83 -15.61 8.47
N THR A 451 10.80 -15.08 9.23
CA THR A 451 11.12 -15.56 10.59
C THR A 451 10.42 -14.72 11.67
N LEU A 452 10.28 -13.41 11.44
CA LEU A 452 9.76 -12.47 12.43
C LEU A 452 8.27 -12.20 12.31
N VAL A 453 7.65 -12.21 11.13
CA VAL A 453 6.23 -11.82 10.98
C VAL A 453 5.36 -12.99 10.55
N TYR A 454 5.78 -13.76 9.55
CA TYR A 454 4.96 -14.83 8.99
C TYR A 454 4.55 -15.91 10.00
N PRO A 455 5.40 -16.34 10.95
CA PRO A 455 5.00 -17.36 11.89
C PRO A 455 3.87 -16.92 12.81
N ASP A 456 3.77 -15.62 13.11
CA ASP A 456 2.69 -15.07 13.93
C ASP A 456 1.43 -14.83 13.09
N ILE A 457 1.58 -14.45 11.82
CA ILE A 457 0.46 -14.48 10.85
C ILE A 457 -0.12 -15.90 10.76
N PHE A 458 0.70 -16.94 10.65
CA PHE A 458 0.19 -18.31 10.57
C PHE A 458 -0.50 -18.74 11.85
N LYS A 459 0.04 -18.37 13.03
CA LYS A 459 -0.62 -18.60 14.30
C LYS A 459 -2.03 -18.00 14.33
N LEU A 460 -2.16 -16.75 13.89
CA LEU A 460 -3.44 -16.06 13.79
C LEU A 460 -4.37 -16.77 12.79
N LEU A 461 -3.88 -17.07 11.59
CA LEU A 461 -4.68 -17.72 10.56
C LEU A 461 -5.16 -19.11 10.99
N ASP A 462 -4.31 -19.91 11.64
CA ASP A 462 -4.67 -21.25 12.13
C ASP A 462 -5.77 -21.18 13.22
N HIS A 463 -5.82 -20.10 14.01
CA HIS A 463 -6.88 -19.85 15.00
C HIS A 463 -8.21 -19.43 14.37
N PHE A 464 -8.17 -18.52 13.40
CA PHE A 464 -9.36 -17.98 12.75
C PHE A 464 -9.83 -18.79 11.52
N ASN A 465 -9.04 -19.76 11.06
CA ASN A 465 -9.32 -20.64 9.92
C ASN A 465 -8.91 -22.11 10.21
N PRO A 466 -9.50 -22.79 11.22
CA PRO A 466 -9.07 -24.13 11.61
C PRO A 466 -9.28 -25.17 10.50
N VAL A 467 -8.20 -25.85 10.10
CA VAL A 467 -8.19 -26.93 9.11
C VAL A 467 -8.53 -28.27 9.77
N ALA A 468 -9.25 -29.16 9.09
CA ALA A 468 -9.51 -30.50 9.60
C ALA A 468 -8.19 -31.28 9.76
N LYS A 469 -7.82 -31.66 10.99
CA LYS A 469 -6.83 -32.72 11.19
C LYS A 469 -7.38 -33.99 10.55
N THR A 470 -6.79 -34.45 9.46
CA THR A 470 -7.04 -35.79 8.94
C THR A 470 -6.77 -36.74 10.09
N ARG A 471 -7.78 -37.50 10.53
CA ARG A 471 -7.57 -38.60 11.49
C ARG A 471 -6.47 -39.48 10.89
N GLN A 472 -5.26 -39.40 11.44
CA GLN A 472 -4.30 -40.47 11.26
C GLN A 472 -4.98 -41.68 11.87
N ALA A 473 -5.47 -42.57 11.01
CA ALA A 473 -5.93 -43.87 11.43
C ALA A 473 -4.73 -44.56 12.06
N GLY A 474 -4.66 -44.52 13.39
CA GLY A 474 -3.79 -45.37 14.17
C GLY A 474 -4.13 -46.80 13.82
N LYS A 475 -3.35 -47.39 12.91
CA LYS A 475 -3.11 -48.83 12.91
C LYS A 475 -2.17 -49.08 14.09
N GLU A 476 -2.72 -49.07 15.30
CA GLU A 476 -2.23 -49.97 16.33
C GLU A 476 -2.50 -51.37 15.82
N ARG A 477 -1.48 -51.95 15.16
CA ARG A 477 -1.43 -53.38 14.93
C ARG A 477 -1.16 -54.01 16.29
N ASN A 478 -2.20 -54.62 16.85
CA ASN A 478 -2.03 -55.81 17.68
C ASN A 478 -1.25 -56.84 16.85
N SER A 479 -0.01 -57.11 17.24
CA SER A 479 0.72 -58.36 16.99
C SER A 479 1.77 -58.52 18.07
#